data_AF-A0A524PWF0-F1
#
_entry.id   AF-A0A524PWF0-F1
#
_cell.length_a   1.000
_cell.length_b   1.000
_cell.length_c   1.000
_cell.angle_alpha   90.00
_cell.angle_beta   90.00
_cell.angle_gamma   90.00
#
_symmetry.space_group_name_H-M   'P 1'
#
loop_
_entity.id
_entity.type
_entity.pdbx_description
1 polymer ?
#
loop_
_entity_poly.entity_id
_entity_poly.type
_entity_poly.pdbx_seq_one_letter_code
_entity_poly.pdbx_strand_id
1 'polypeptide(L)' 'MATSEEVAFTSDPHEPLSARYQRIRSATIYLCRSLKPEDFVIQSMPDVSPTKWHLAHITWFFEHFVLQPHLSGYK' A
#
# COMPACT_ATOMS: atom_id res chain seq x y z
N MET A 1 4.82 15.47 -24.13
CA MET A 1 3.45 15.34 -23.58
C MET A 1 3.44 14.03 -22.79
N ALA A 2 3.96 14.05 -21.56
CA ALA A 2 4.01 12.86 -20.71
C ALA A 2 2.57 12.43 -20.39
N THR A 3 2.27 11.15 -20.54
CA THR A 3 0.94 10.62 -20.20
C THR A 3 0.71 10.82 -18.69
N SER A 4 -0.53 11.08 -18.29
CA SER A 4 -0.89 11.35 -16.89
C SER A 4 -0.52 10.23 -15.90
N GLU A 5 -0.12 9.05 -16.40
CA GLU A 5 0.39 7.93 -15.61
C GLU A 5 1.86 8.08 -15.18
N GLU A 6 2.68 8.82 -15.93
CA GLU A 6 4.13 8.88 -15.71
C GLU A 6 4.53 9.79 -14.53
N VAL A 7 3.64 10.72 -14.14
CA VAL A 7 3.87 11.68 -13.05
C VAL A 7 3.73 11.03 -11.66
N ALA A 8 3.13 9.84 -11.55
CA ALA A 8 2.77 9.26 -10.25
C ALA A 8 3.96 8.64 -9.47
N PHE A 9 5.11 8.43 -10.12
CA PHE A 9 6.24 7.67 -9.56
C PHE A 9 7.53 8.48 -9.34
N THR A 10 7.59 9.74 -9.76
CA THR A 10 8.77 10.58 -9.53
C THR A 10 8.82 11.01 -8.06
N SER A 11 9.79 10.54 -7.30
CA SER A 11 10.00 10.98 -5.92
C SER A 11 10.67 12.34 -5.88
N ASP A 12 9.96 13.34 -5.37
CA ASP A 12 10.57 14.61 -4.97
C ASP A 12 11.35 14.39 -3.65
N PRO A 13 12.68 14.67 -3.61
CA PRO A 13 13.47 14.53 -2.39
C PRO A 13 13.01 15.45 -1.24
N HIS A 14 12.25 16.52 -1.54
CA HIS A 14 11.67 17.43 -0.56
C HIS A 14 10.24 17.07 -0.16
N GLU A 15 9.66 15.98 -0.71
CA GLU A 15 8.33 15.50 -0.34
C GLU A 15 8.30 15.12 1.16
N PRO A 16 7.39 15.71 1.97
CA PRO A 16 7.22 15.29 3.35
C PRO A 16 6.92 13.79 3.43
N LEU A 17 7.52 13.08 4.39
CA LEU A 17 7.34 11.63 4.54
C LEU A 17 5.87 11.22 4.67
N SER A 18 5.05 12.05 5.33
CA SER A 18 3.61 11.85 5.45
C SER A 18 2.88 11.92 4.10
N ALA A 19 3.22 12.90 3.26
CA ALA A 19 2.67 13.03 1.91
C ALA A 19 3.08 11.85 1.03
N ARG A 20 4.38 11.47 1.09
CA ARG A 20 4.90 10.30 0.37
C ARG A 20 4.20 9.01 0.80
N TYR A 21 4.03 8.80 2.10
CA TYR A 21 3.32 7.66 2.66
C TYR A 21 1.88 7.61 2.14
N GLN A 22 1.14 8.72 2.22
CA GLN A 22 -0.24 8.81 1.73
C GLN A 22 -0.33 8.52 0.23
N ARG A 23 0.55 9.11 -0.57
CA ARG A 23 0.59 8.90 -2.03
C ARG A 23 0.81 7.43 -2.38
N ILE A 24 1.80 6.78 -1.77
CA ILE A 24 2.10 5.36 -2.01
C ILE A 24 0.93 4.48 -1.56
N ARG A 25 0.35 4.74 -0.38
CA ARG A 25 -0.82 3.98 0.11
C ARG A 25 -2.03 4.14 -0.81
N SER A 26 -2.29 5.35 -1.30
CA SER A 26 -3.37 5.61 -2.26
C SER A 26 -3.14 4.89 -3.59
N ALA A 27 -1.89 4.81 -4.07
CA ALA A 27 -1.58 4.07 -5.28
C ALA A 27 -1.93 2.58 -5.15
N THR A 28 -1.62 1.95 -4.00
CA THR A 28 -2.02 0.55 -3.75
C THR A 28 -3.53 0.35 -3.78
N ILE A 29 -4.30 1.26 -3.16
CA ILE A 29 -5.77 1.19 -3.19
C ILE A 29 -6.30 1.41 -4.62
N TYR A 30 -5.71 2.33 -5.37
CA TYR A 30 -6.07 2.61 -6.75
C TYR A 30 -5.87 1.39 -7.68
N LEU A 31 -4.82 0.59 -7.45
CA LEU A 31 -4.61 -0.67 -8.19
C LEU A 31 -5.76 -1.67 -7.97
N CYS A 32 -6.40 -1.63 -6.80
CA CYS A 32 -7.51 -2.53 -6.45
C CYS A 32 -8.89 -2.01 -6.89
N ARG A 33 -8.98 -0.83 -7.51
CA ARG A 33 -10.25 -0.10 -7.72
C ARG A 33 -11.31 -0.83 -8.55
N SER A 34 -10.89 -1.73 -9.44
CA SER A 34 -11.80 -2.47 -10.33
C SER A 34 -12.15 -3.87 -9.81
N LEU A 35 -11.57 -4.29 -8.68
CA LEU A 35 -11.80 -5.61 -8.10
C LEU A 35 -13.13 -5.63 -7.34
N LYS A 36 -13.85 -6.73 -7.47
CA LYS A 36 -15.03 -7.03 -6.67
C LYS A 36 -14.62 -7.70 -5.35
N PRO A 37 -15.45 -7.67 -4.30
CA PRO A 37 -15.12 -8.30 -3.01
C PRO A 37 -14.64 -9.75 -3.12
N GLU A 38 -15.20 -10.53 -4.05
CA GLU A 38 -14.84 -11.92 -4.29
C GLU A 38 -13.42 -12.06 -4.84
N ASP A 39 -12.93 -11.09 -5.62
CA ASP A 39 -11.58 -11.10 -6.20
C ASP A 39 -10.50 -10.92 -5.12
N PHE A 40 -10.84 -10.37 -3.95
CA PHE A 40 -9.89 -10.12 -2.88
C PHE A 40 -9.47 -11.37 -2.10
N VAL A 41 -10.21 -12.48 -2.25
CA VAL A 41 -10.02 -13.69 -1.44
C VAL A 41 -9.37 -14.85 -2.20
N ILE A 42 -9.27 -14.76 -3.52
CA ILE A 42 -8.82 -15.87 -4.38
C ILE A 42 -7.29 -16.04 -4.28
N GLN A 43 -6.87 -17.30 -4.22
CA GLN A 43 -5.49 -17.73 -4.41
C GLN A 43 -5.45 -18.70 -5.61
N SER A 44 -5.00 -18.22 -6.76
CA SER A 44 -5.04 -18.98 -8.02
C SER A 44 -3.97 -20.07 -8.11
N MET A 45 -2.81 -19.83 -7.49
CA MET A 45 -1.68 -20.75 -7.43
C MET A 45 -0.90 -20.55 -6.12
N PRO A 46 -0.08 -21.51 -5.67
CA PRO A 46 0.62 -21.43 -4.38
C PRO A 46 1.45 -20.16 -4.19
N ASP A 47 2.07 -19.66 -5.25
CA ASP A 47 2.95 -18.48 -5.21
C ASP A 47 2.21 -17.14 -5.16
N VAL A 48 0.88 -17.13 -5.36
CA VAL A 48 0.05 -15.92 -5.31
C VAL A 48 -0.63 -15.81 -3.97
N SER A 49 -0.57 -14.65 -3.34
CA SER A 49 -1.39 -14.36 -2.16
C SER A 49 -2.65 -13.59 -2.55
N PRO A 50 -3.78 -13.76 -1.83
CA PRO A 50 -4.99 -12.98 -2.08
C PRO A 50 -4.75 -11.48 -1.95
N THR A 51 -5.47 -10.65 -2.72
CA THR A 51 -5.30 -9.18 -2.66
C THR A 51 -5.53 -8.62 -1.27
N LYS A 52 -6.51 -9.13 -0.51
CA LYS A 52 -6.72 -8.69 0.88
C LYS A 52 -5.52 -9.01 1.78
N TRP A 53 -4.82 -10.12 1.51
CA TRP A 53 -3.66 -10.51 2.27
C TRP A 53 -2.54 -9.50 2.04
N HIS A 54 -2.30 -9.09 0.79
CA HIS A 54 -1.32 -8.04 0.48
C HIS A 54 -1.64 -6.72 1.20
N LEU A 55 -2.90 -6.25 1.15
CA LEU A 55 -3.31 -5.00 1.82
C LEU A 55 -3.11 -5.05 3.34
N ALA A 56 -3.44 -6.18 3.96
CA ALA A 56 -3.21 -6.41 5.38
C ALA A 56 -1.70 -6.46 5.68
N HIS A 57 -0.93 -7.21 4.90
CA HIS A 57 0.50 -7.44 5.13
C HIS A 57 1.32 -6.15 5.10
N ILE A 58 1.06 -5.26 4.13
CA ILE A 58 1.75 -3.97 4.08
C ILE A 58 1.34 -3.03 5.21
N THR A 59 0.15 -3.20 5.79
CA THR A 59 -0.30 -2.42 6.96
C THR A 59 0.36 -2.94 8.23
N TRP A 60 0.34 -4.27 8.40
CA TRP A 60 1.03 -4.98 9.48
C TRP A 60 2.53 -4.65 9.51
N PHE A 61 3.19 -4.47 8.37
CA PHE A 61 4.60 -4.07 8.32
C PHE A 61 4.86 -2.76 9.08
N PHE A 62 4.07 -1.71 8.82
CA PHE A 62 4.22 -0.43 9.53
C PHE A 62 3.82 -0.54 11.00
N GLU A 63 2.77 -1.28 11.28
CA GLU A 63 2.35 -1.59 12.64
C GLU A 63 3.49 -2.21 13.44
N HIS A 64 4.09 -3.29 12.92
CA HIS A 64 5.08 -4.09 13.64
C HIS A 64 6.45 -3.42 13.72
N PHE A 65 6.95 -2.85 12.61
CA PHE A 65 8.31 -2.31 12.55
C PHE A 65 8.41 -0.83 12.88
N VAL A 66 7.32 -0.07 12.80
CA VAL A 66 7.32 1.37 13.06
C VAL A 66 6.53 1.71 14.32
N LEU A 67 5.23 1.36 14.36
CA LEU A 67 4.34 1.83 15.42
C LEU A 67 4.61 1.14 16.76
N GLN A 68 4.60 -0.19 16.81
CA GLN A 68 4.87 -0.95 18.04
C GLN A 68 6.18 -0.54 18.74
N PRO A 69 7.33 -0.44 18.05
CA PRO A 69 8.60 -0.08 18.69
C PRO A 69 8.78 1.41 18.99
N HIS A 70 8.10 2.32 18.28
CA HIS A 70 8.41 3.76 18.36
C HIS A 70 7.26 4.65 18.84
N LEU A 71 6.02 4.15 18.91
CA LEU A 71 4.86 4.90 19.40
C LEU A 71 4.48 4.41 20.80
N SER A 72 4.80 5.21 21.82
CA SER A 72 4.46 4.90 23.20
C SER A 72 2.95 4.71 23.39
N GLY A 73 2.56 3.60 24.02
CA GLY A 73 1.15 3.27 24.29
C GLY A 73 0.37 2.66 23.11
N TYR A 74 1.02 2.37 21.99
CA TYR A 74 0.39 1.67 20.87
C TYR A 74 0.00 0.23 21.24
N LYS A 75 -1.23 -0.19 20.93
CA LYS A 75 -1.81 -1.50 21.24
C LYS A 75 -2.75 -1.98 20.14
#